data_AF-A0AAV6H6X9-F1
#
_entry.id   AF-A0AAV6H6X9-F1
#
_cell.length_a   1.000
_cell.length_b   1.000
_cell.length_c   1.000
_cell.angle_alpha   90.00
_cell.angle_beta   90.00
_cell.angle_gamma   90.00
#
_symmetry.space_group_name_H-M   'P 1'
#
loop_
_entity.id
_entity.type
_entity.pdbx_description
1 polymer ?
#
loop_
_entity_poly.entity_id
_entity_poly.type
_entity_poly.pdbx_seq_one_letter_code
_entity_poly.pdbx_strand_id
1 'polypeptide(L)'
;MAEVDMDPEVARGLFEEGATLVLLDVPEGTELGIDYKSWQVGPRFRGIKMIPPGLHFLHYSSSNPKSMGGEIGPKMGLFLSLKPRELVLAHWDRNEEDLDFSATQNVEEVERVKAGLRELDPFLGPYPYDTLRKWVSLTDRVTQEVAEALQPLNGRVCAFCDVVPELQLTHTRDRAEQNLPRNDTACQNMKEGLDRLPRMKQREGTELRFSHIPKQMYPPGATPAQITQCSMDLSYALSCLLEQHYPQQPLNVLGELQFAFACFLLGNVYDAFEHWKSLLSVLCRSEEAMRTHKELFLGLISVLYHQLGEIPPDFFVDIVSQNNFLTTTLQDFFQFATGPGMDSTLRKRAEKFKVHLTKKFRWDFEADLDDCAPVVVELPEGVTLE
;
A
#
# COMPACT_ATOMS: atom_id res chain seq x y z
N MET A 1 8.51 22.11 -17.52
CA MET A 1 8.01 20.86 -18.13
C MET A 1 9.12 20.35 -19.03
N ALA A 2 9.69 19.18 -18.74
CA ALA A 2 10.47 18.50 -19.77
C ALA A 2 9.47 18.08 -20.85
N GLU A 3 9.59 18.65 -22.05
CA GLU A 3 8.84 18.18 -23.21
C GLU A 3 9.20 16.71 -23.39
N VAL A 4 8.21 15.84 -23.15
CA VAL A 4 8.29 14.48 -23.67
C VAL A 4 8.14 14.66 -25.17
N ASP A 5 9.25 14.54 -25.90
CA ASP A 5 9.30 14.57 -27.36
C ASP A 5 8.59 13.31 -27.89
N MET A 6 7.26 13.36 -27.86
CA MET A 6 6.38 12.31 -28.35
C MET A 6 6.05 12.63 -29.81
N ASP A 7 6.20 11.62 -30.67
CA ASP A 7 5.84 11.74 -32.07
C ASP A 7 4.37 12.24 -32.21
N PRO A 8 4.11 13.29 -33.02
CA PRO A 8 2.78 13.87 -33.14
C PRO A 8 1.70 12.90 -33.65
N GLU A 9 2.07 11.89 -34.44
CA GLU A 9 1.13 10.88 -34.93
C GLU A 9 0.75 9.91 -33.81
N VAL A 10 1.74 9.50 -33.01
CA VAL A 10 1.51 8.71 -31.78
C VAL A 10 0.62 9.49 -30.81
N ALA A 11 0.89 10.77 -30.58
CA ALA A 11 0.11 11.60 -29.67
C ALA A 11 -1.38 11.69 -30.09
N ARG A 12 -1.66 11.81 -31.40
CA ARG A 12 -3.05 11.79 -31.92
C ARG A 12 -3.71 10.44 -31.69
N GLY A 13 -3.01 9.34 -31.98
CA GLY A 13 -3.52 8.00 -31.72
C GLY A 13 -3.85 7.77 -30.24
N LEU A 14 -2.95 8.19 -29.35
CA LEU A 14 -3.18 8.07 -27.90
C LEU A 14 -4.30 8.99 -27.39
N PHE A 15 -4.50 10.16 -28.02
CA PHE A 15 -5.62 11.03 -27.68
C PHE A 15 -6.97 10.41 -28.06
N GLU A 16 -7.02 9.67 -29.17
CA GLU A 16 -8.24 9.02 -29.65
C GLU A 16 -8.53 7.70 -28.93
N GLU A 17 -7.51 6.91 -28.61
CA GLU A 17 -7.66 5.58 -28.00
C GLU A 17 -7.57 5.57 -26.47
N GLY A 18 -6.84 6.52 -25.89
CA GLY A 18 -6.64 6.62 -24.46
C GLY A 18 -7.87 7.08 -23.70
N ALA A 19 -7.95 6.73 -22.43
CA ALA A 19 -8.91 7.30 -21.51
C ALA A 19 -8.55 8.76 -21.19
N THR A 20 -9.56 9.52 -20.75
CA THR A 20 -9.40 10.92 -20.33
C THR A 20 -10.12 11.15 -19.00
N LEU A 21 -9.41 11.72 -18.03
CA LEU A 21 -9.98 12.25 -16.80
C LEU A 21 -10.21 13.75 -17.01
N VAL A 22 -11.47 14.20 -16.94
CA VAL A 22 -11.83 15.62 -16.91
C VAL A 22 -12.13 15.99 -15.47
N LEU A 23 -11.28 16.83 -14.89
CA LEU A 23 -11.32 17.21 -13.47
C LEU A 23 -11.60 18.71 -13.39
N LEU A 24 -12.83 19.05 -13.06
CA LEU A 24 -13.32 20.42 -13.04
C LEU A 24 -13.21 21.02 -11.64
N ASP A 25 -13.00 22.33 -11.60
CA ASP A 25 -12.97 23.15 -10.38
C ASP A 25 -11.88 22.80 -9.35
N VAL A 26 -10.89 21.98 -9.74
CA VAL A 26 -9.72 21.68 -8.91
C VAL A 26 -8.96 22.98 -8.57
N PRO A 27 -8.74 23.30 -7.29
CA PRO A 27 -8.05 24.52 -6.89
C PRO A 27 -6.63 24.62 -7.45
N GLU A 28 -6.21 25.85 -7.77
CA GLU A 28 -4.81 26.11 -8.11
C GLU A 28 -3.91 25.85 -6.91
N GLY A 29 -2.79 25.15 -7.15
CA GLY A 29 -1.83 24.76 -6.12
C GLY A 29 -2.02 23.33 -5.61
N THR A 30 -3.21 22.74 -5.76
CA THR A 30 -3.49 21.34 -5.39
C THR A 30 -2.42 20.44 -6.01
N GLU A 31 -1.78 19.61 -5.19
CA GLU A 31 -0.90 18.58 -5.72
C GLU A 31 -1.79 17.48 -6.29
N LEU A 32 -1.64 17.16 -7.57
CA LEU A 32 -2.39 16.11 -8.24
C LEU A 32 -1.42 15.22 -9.00
N GLY A 33 -1.59 13.91 -8.85
CA GLY A 33 -0.78 12.92 -9.53
C GLY A 33 -1.59 11.75 -10.04
N ILE A 34 -1.03 11.13 -11.08
CA ILE A 34 -1.50 9.83 -11.57
C ILE A 34 -0.30 8.90 -11.59
N ASP A 35 -0.47 7.76 -10.95
CA ASP A 35 0.58 6.77 -10.72
C ASP A 35 1.82 7.43 -10.10
N TYR A 36 2.94 7.44 -10.83
CA TYR A 36 4.25 7.85 -10.35
C TYR A 36 4.53 9.34 -10.36
N LYS A 37 3.70 10.15 -11.01
CA LYS A 37 4.01 11.56 -11.25
C LYS A 37 2.93 12.43 -10.65
N SER A 38 3.36 13.42 -9.88
CA SER A 38 2.52 14.49 -9.36
C SER A 38 3.00 15.85 -9.86
N TRP A 39 2.07 16.80 -9.89
CA TRP A 39 2.29 18.17 -10.28
C TRP A 39 1.44 19.09 -9.41
N GLN A 40 1.83 20.36 -9.33
CA GLN A 40 0.93 21.40 -8.82
C GLN A 40 -0.02 21.84 -9.93
N VAL A 41 -1.31 21.80 -9.63
CA VAL A 41 -2.39 22.21 -10.54
C VAL A 41 -2.29 23.71 -10.82
N GLY A 42 -2.24 24.07 -12.10
CA GLY A 42 -2.27 25.45 -12.56
C GLY A 42 -3.69 25.95 -12.88
N PRO A 43 -3.90 27.25 -13.12
CA PRO A 43 -5.23 27.86 -13.24
C PRO A 43 -6.05 27.35 -14.44
N ARG A 44 -5.35 26.85 -15.47
CA ARG A 44 -5.94 26.34 -16.72
C ARG A 44 -6.12 24.82 -16.72
N PHE A 45 -5.60 24.10 -15.73
CA PHE A 45 -5.70 22.65 -15.71
C PHE A 45 -7.16 22.19 -15.62
N ARG A 46 -7.53 21.20 -16.42
CA ARG A 46 -8.87 20.59 -16.41
C ARG A 46 -8.84 19.06 -16.47
N GLY A 47 -7.69 18.43 -16.24
CA GLY A 47 -7.57 16.97 -16.21
C GLY A 47 -6.40 16.39 -17.02
N ILE A 48 -6.47 15.08 -17.26
CA ILE A 48 -5.39 14.27 -17.83
C ILE A 48 -5.92 13.47 -19.03
N LYS A 49 -5.21 13.52 -20.16
CA LYS A 49 -5.56 12.81 -21.41
C LYS A 49 -4.55 11.73 -21.75
N MET A 50 -4.88 10.93 -22.76
CA MET A 50 -4.00 9.89 -23.31
C MET A 50 -3.64 8.81 -22.28
N ILE A 51 -4.53 8.49 -21.35
CA ILE A 51 -4.25 7.51 -20.30
C ILE A 51 -4.43 6.11 -20.90
N PRO A 52 -3.43 5.22 -20.80
CA PRO A 52 -3.59 3.88 -21.32
C PRO A 52 -4.72 3.13 -20.58
N PRO A 53 -5.36 2.13 -21.21
CA PRO A 53 -6.35 1.31 -20.51
C PRO A 53 -5.67 0.44 -19.45
N GLY A 54 -6.36 0.25 -18.32
CA GLY A 54 -5.87 -0.54 -17.19
C GLY A 54 -6.07 0.16 -15.85
N LEU A 55 -5.41 -0.39 -14.82
CA LEU A 55 -5.45 0.13 -13.47
C LEU A 55 -4.54 1.37 -13.36
N HIS A 56 -5.04 2.42 -12.73
CA HIS A 56 -4.30 3.65 -12.42
C HIS A 56 -4.61 4.11 -10.99
N PHE A 57 -3.67 4.78 -10.34
CA PHE A 57 -3.87 5.39 -9.04
C PHE A 57 -3.88 6.91 -9.18
N LEU A 58 -5.06 7.52 -9.11
CA LEU A 58 -5.21 8.97 -9.05
C LEU A 58 -5.05 9.39 -7.59
N HIS A 59 -4.13 10.30 -7.31
CA HIS A 59 -3.91 10.84 -5.97
C HIS A 59 -3.78 12.35 -5.99
N TYR A 60 -4.14 12.99 -4.90
CA TYR A 60 -4.07 14.43 -4.78
C TYR A 60 -4.01 14.87 -3.31
N SER A 61 -3.61 16.12 -3.09
CA SER A 61 -3.55 16.74 -1.78
C SER A 61 -3.99 18.20 -1.92
N SER A 62 -5.08 18.55 -1.23
CA SER A 62 -5.55 19.94 -1.18
C SER A 62 -4.43 20.84 -0.68
N SER A 63 -4.35 22.07 -1.18
CA SER A 63 -3.35 23.03 -0.72
C SER A 63 -4.02 24.35 -0.39
N ASN A 64 -3.61 24.95 0.73
CA ASN A 64 -4.04 26.31 1.04
C ASN A 64 -3.34 27.33 0.13
N PRO A 65 -3.98 28.49 -0.14
CA PRO A 65 -3.33 29.57 -0.87
C PRO A 65 -2.01 29.96 -0.22
N LYS A 66 -1.02 30.38 -1.02
CA LYS A 66 0.30 30.82 -0.51
C LYS A 66 0.20 31.97 0.49
N SER A 67 -0.84 32.81 0.41
CA SER A 67 -1.12 33.87 1.38
C SER A 67 -1.45 33.34 2.79
N MET A 68 -1.86 32.07 2.90
CA MET A 68 -2.25 31.38 4.14
C MET A 68 -1.20 30.36 4.60
N GLY A 69 0.02 30.39 4.03
CA GLY A 69 1.12 29.49 4.40
C GLY A 69 1.44 28.41 3.36
N GLY A 70 0.55 28.15 2.41
CA GLY A 70 0.81 27.17 1.33
C GLY A 70 0.92 25.72 1.81
N GLU A 71 0.30 25.40 2.94
CA GLU A 71 0.33 24.06 3.53
C GLU A 71 -0.41 23.07 2.65
N ILE A 72 0.16 21.88 2.51
CA ILE A 72 -0.41 20.76 1.76
C ILE A 72 -1.12 19.86 2.76
N GLY A 73 -2.39 19.60 2.49
CA GLY A 73 -3.24 18.70 3.26
C GLY A 73 -2.83 17.23 3.12
N PRO A 74 -3.51 16.34 3.85
CA PRO A 74 -3.26 14.92 3.72
C PRO A 74 -3.53 14.42 2.30
N LYS A 75 -2.78 13.41 1.88
CA LYS A 75 -2.97 12.80 0.58
C LYS A 75 -4.20 11.91 0.56
N MET A 76 -5.00 12.07 -0.48
CA MET A 76 -6.09 11.17 -0.85
C MET A 76 -5.80 10.54 -2.19
N GLY A 77 -6.40 9.40 -2.46
CA GLY A 77 -6.33 8.78 -3.77
C GLY A 77 -7.41 7.74 -3.97
N LEU A 78 -7.45 7.23 -5.20
CA LEU A 78 -8.34 6.16 -5.61
C LEU A 78 -7.76 5.43 -6.81
N PHE A 79 -8.01 4.13 -6.85
CA PHE A 79 -7.72 3.26 -7.96
C PHE A 79 -8.88 3.33 -8.97
N LEU A 80 -8.50 3.54 -10.22
CA LEU A 80 -9.40 3.60 -11.37
C LEU A 80 -9.01 2.48 -12.35
N SER A 81 -9.99 1.70 -12.80
CA SER A 81 -9.80 0.74 -13.89
C SER A 81 -10.40 1.34 -15.17
N LEU A 82 -9.54 1.89 -16.02
CA LEU A 82 -9.94 2.66 -17.20
C LEU A 82 -9.99 1.79 -18.45
N LYS A 83 -11.04 1.97 -19.25
CA LYS A 83 -11.24 1.31 -20.54
C LYS A 83 -10.74 2.19 -21.70
N PRO A 84 -10.46 1.60 -22.87
CA PRO A 84 -10.13 2.38 -24.05
C PRO A 84 -11.22 3.43 -24.34
N ARG A 85 -10.79 4.68 -24.61
CA ARG A 85 -11.67 5.82 -24.95
C ARG A 85 -12.69 6.21 -23.86
N GLU A 86 -12.48 5.78 -22.62
CA GLU A 86 -13.35 6.13 -21.51
C GLU A 86 -13.12 7.59 -21.10
N LEU A 87 -14.20 8.30 -20.79
CA LEU A 87 -14.15 9.64 -20.23
C LEU A 87 -14.72 9.59 -18.82
N VAL A 88 -13.87 9.91 -17.84
CA VAL A 88 -14.26 10.05 -16.43
C VAL A 88 -14.35 11.52 -16.12
N LEU A 89 -15.49 11.95 -15.59
CA LEU A 89 -15.78 13.34 -15.26
C LEU A 89 -15.96 13.49 -13.74
N ALA A 90 -15.19 14.39 -13.15
CA ALA A 90 -15.29 14.72 -11.74
C ALA A 90 -15.26 16.23 -11.50
N HIS A 91 -15.99 16.66 -10.46
CA HIS A 91 -15.97 18.03 -9.96
C HIS A 91 -15.33 18.06 -8.57
N TRP A 92 -14.50 19.05 -8.31
CA TRP A 92 -13.98 19.28 -6.98
C TRP A 92 -15.06 19.84 -6.05
N ASP A 93 -15.35 19.12 -4.96
CA ASP A 93 -16.15 19.63 -3.85
C ASP A 93 -15.25 20.39 -2.87
N ARG A 94 -15.52 21.68 -2.71
CA ARG A 94 -14.73 22.55 -1.82
C ARG A 94 -14.96 22.30 -0.33
N ASN A 95 -16.10 21.72 0.04
CA ASN A 95 -16.43 21.46 1.44
C ASN A 95 -15.78 20.15 1.91
N GLU A 96 -15.81 19.13 1.05
CA GLU A 96 -15.22 17.81 1.33
C GLU A 96 -13.73 17.74 0.93
N GLU A 97 -13.22 18.72 0.18
CA GLU A 97 -11.86 18.72 -0.39
C GLU A 97 -11.56 17.43 -1.20
N ASP A 98 -12.56 16.97 -1.95
CA ASP A 98 -12.56 15.70 -2.69
C ASP A 98 -13.08 15.90 -4.13
N LEU A 99 -12.77 14.96 -5.01
CA LEU A 99 -13.34 14.82 -6.35
C LEU A 99 -14.64 14.02 -6.30
N ASP A 100 -15.77 14.66 -6.58
CA ASP A 100 -17.05 14.00 -6.81
C ASP A 100 -17.13 13.46 -8.25
N PHE A 101 -17.28 12.13 -8.35
CA PHE A 101 -17.39 11.40 -9.62
C PHE A 101 -18.85 11.13 -10.03
N SER A 102 -19.84 11.69 -9.33
CA SER A 102 -21.27 11.53 -9.65
C SER A 102 -21.58 11.90 -11.10
N ALA A 103 -20.92 12.92 -11.64
CA ALA A 103 -21.04 13.37 -13.03
C ALA A 103 -20.60 12.31 -14.06
N THR A 104 -19.68 11.39 -13.70
CA THR A 104 -19.30 10.25 -14.56
C THR A 104 -20.46 9.29 -14.78
N GLN A 105 -21.40 9.19 -13.84
CA GLN A 105 -22.58 8.34 -13.98
C GLN A 105 -23.67 8.96 -14.86
N ASN A 106 -23.56 10.26 -15.17
CA ASN A 106 -24.50 10.98 -16.02
C ASN A 106 -24.09 10.89 -17.51
N VAL A 107 -24.69 9.94 -18.23
CA VAL A 107 -24.35 9.64 -19.63
C VAL A 107 -24.51 10.86 -20.55
N GLU A 108 -25.56 11.67 -20.38
CA GLU A 108 -25.81 12.84 -21.23
C GLU A 108 -24.72 13.90 -21.08
N GLU A 109 -24.26 14.10 -19.85
CA GLU A 109 -23.21 15.05 -19.51
C GLU A 109 -21.84 14.55 -20.01
N VAL A 110 -21.52 13.28 -19.79
CA VAL A 110 -20.30 12.65 -20.31
C VAL A 110 -20.24 12.77 -21.83
N GLU A 111 -21.31 12.45 -22.56
CA GLU A 111 -21.34 12.53 -24.02
C GLU A 111 -21.24 13.99 -24.52
N ARG A 112 -21.82 14.95 -23.80
CA ARG A 112 -21.66 16.39 -24.11
C ARG A 112 -20.20 16.83 -23.97
N VAL A 113 -19.53 16.45 -22.88
CA VAL A 113 -18.11 16.77 -22.65
C VAL A 113 -17.22 16.07 -23.68
N LYS A 114 -17.54 14.80 -24.00
CA LYS A 114 -16.84 14.01 -25.01
C LYS A 114 -16.91 14.64 -26.40
N ALA A 115 -18.07 15.19 -26.79
CA ALA A 115 -18.22 15.91 -28.05
C ALA A 115 -17.33 17.18 -28.11
N GLY A 116 -17.11 17.84 -26.97
CA GLY A 116 -16.24 19.02 -26.84
C GLY A 116 -14.77 18.72 -26.50
N LEU A 117 -14.36 17.44 -26.48
CA LEU A 117 -13.05 17.06 -25.94
C LEU A 117 -11.86 17.70 -26.67
N ARG A 118 -11.99 17.95 -27.97
CA ARG A 118 -10.96 18.64 -28.78
C ARG A 118 -10.75 20.09 -28.35
N GLU A 119 -11.78 20.77 -27.86
CA GLU A 119 -11.67 22.12 -27.34
C GLU A 119 -11.04 22.14 -25.94
N LEU A 120 -11.20 21.06 -25.18
CA LEU A 120 -10.56 20.86 -23.87
C LEU A 120 -9.09 20.46 -23.98
N ASP A 121 -8.64 19.95 -25.12
CA ASP A 121 -7.28 19.42 -25.32
C ASP A 121 -6.13 20.34 -24.82
N PRO A 122 -6.17 21.68 -25.00
CA PRO A 122 -5.13 22.60 -24.49
C PRO A 122 -5.10 22.73 -22.96
N PHE A 123 -6.12 22.23 -22.26
CA PHE A 123 -6.28 22.31 -20.81
C PHE A 123 -6.03 20.96 -20.11
N LEU A 124 -5.77 19.90 -20.89
CA LEU A 124 -5.52 18.55 -20.43
C LEU A 124 -4.03 18.21 -20.50
N GLY A 125 -3.47 17.74 -19.38
CA GLY A 125 -2.08 17.26 -19.33
C GLY A 125 -1.96 15.86 -19.94
N PRO A 126 -0.92 15.56 -20.74
CA PRO A 126 -0.69 14.22 -21.23
C PRO A 126 -0.25 13.27 -20.09
N TYR A 127 -0.72 12.03 -20.12
CA TYR A 127 -0.26 10.98 -19.22
C TYR A 127 1.27 10.79 -19.31
N PRO A 128 1.99 10.56 -18.19
CA PRO A 128 3.45 10.46 -18.18
C PRO A 128 3.94 9.07 -18.58
N TYR A 129 4.05 8.86 -19.90
CA TYR A 129 4.53 7.59 -20.48
C TYR A 129 5.97 7.22 -20.08
N ASP A 130 6.77 8.18 -19.61
CA ASP A 130 8.12 7.94 -19.07
C ASP A 130 8.10 7.03 -17.83
N THR A 131 7.01 7.05 -17.05
CA THR A 131 6.85 6.26 -15.83
C THR A 131 5.94 5.05 -15.98
N LEU A 132 5.30 4.85 -17.15
CA LEU A 132 4.33 3.76 -17.37
C LEU A 132 4.91 2.38 -17.06
N ARG A 133 6.15 2.12 -17.50
CA ARG A 133 6.80 0.81 -17.26
C ARG A 133 7.00 0.52 -15.77
N LYS A 134 7.31 1.55 -14.98
CA LYS A 134 7.45 1.43 -13.52
C LYS A 134 6.11 1.10 -12.88
N TRP A 135 5.08 1.85 -13.24
CA TRP A 135 3.73 1.62 -12.76
C TRP A 135 3.27 0.19 -13.03
N VAL A 136 3.33 -0.25 -14.30
CA VAL A 136 2.95 -1.62 -14.69
C VAL A 136 3.76 -2.67 -13.93
N SER A 137 5.06 -2.46 -13.71
CA SER A 137 5.88 -3.43 -12.97
C SER A 137 5.53 -3.56 -11.48
N LEU A 138 4.80 -2.59 -10.93
CA LEU A 138 4.37 -2.57 -9.53
C LEU A 138 2.92 -2.94 -9.34
N THR A 139 2.15 -3.02 -10.41
CA THR A 139 0.74 -3.37 -10.37
C THR A 139 0.38 -4.53 -11.31
N ASP A 140 1.36 -5.27 -11.84
CA ASP A 140 1.14 -6.39 -12.77
C ASP A 140 0.28 -7.52 -12.18
N ARG A 141 0.20 -7.64 -10.84
CA ARG A 141 -0.65 -8.59 -10.13
C ARG A 141 -1.91 -7.98 -9.54
N VAL A 142 -2.09 -6.66 -9.64
CA VAL A 142 -3.28 -5.97 -9.15
C VAL A 142 -4.31 -5.94 -10.28
N THR A 143 -5.19 -6.95 -10.31
CA THR A 143 -6.34 -6.93 -11.23
C THR A 143 -7.40 -5.93 -10.78
N GLN A 144 -8.34 -5.61 -11.66
CA GLN A 144 -9.50 -4.78 -11.30
C GLN A 144 -10.24 -5.35 -10.09
N GLU A 145 -10.48 -6.66 -10.07
CA GLU A 145 -11.19 -7.34 -8.98
C GLU A 145 -10.41 -7.26 -7.66
N VAL A 146 -9.09 -7.38 -7.71
CA VAL A 146 -8.23 -7.24 -6.51
C VAL A 146 -8.25 -5.80 -6.01
N ALA A 147 -8.10 -4.81 -6.89
CA ALA A 147 -8.16 -3.40 -6.49
C ALA A 147 -9.53 -3.03 -5.90
N GLU A 148 -10.62 -3.45 -6.54
CA GLU A 148 -11.98 -3.23 -6.06
C GLU A 148 -12.29 -3.96 -4.75
N ALA A 149 -11.68 -5.12 -4.50
CA ALA A 149 -11.85 -5.84 -3.24
C ALA A 149 -11.10 -5.17 -2.08
N LEU A 150 -9.90 -4.63 -2.33
CA LEU A 150 -9.01 -4.09 -1.29
C LEU A 150 -9.22 -2.60 -0.99
N GLN A 151 -9.63 -1.81 -1.98
CA GLN A 151 -9.90 -0.38 -1.79
C GLN A 151 -11.06 -0.17 -0.79
N PRO A 152 -11.11 0.93 -0.03
CA PRO A 152 -12.25 1.21 0.86
C PRO A 152 -13.59 1.30 0.10
N LEU A 153 -14.71 1.08 0.81
CA LEU A 153 -16.05 1.07 0.20
C LEU A 153 -16.45 2.43 -0.36
N ASN A 154 -15.99 3.53 0.24
CA ASN A 154 -16.15 4.88 -0.30
C ASN A 154 -15.23 5.16 -1.50
N GLY A 155 -14.35 4.21 -1.85
CA GLY A 155 -13.40 4.34 -2.96
C GLY A 155 -12.19 5.23 -2.66
N ARG A 156 -12.01 5.72 -1.42
CA ARG A 156 -10.92 6.66 -1.07
C ARG A 156 -9.85 6.00 -0.22
N VAL A 157 -8.63 6.03 -0.73
CA VAL A 157 -7.41 5.69 -0.02
C VAL A 157 -6.84 6.98 0.59
N CYS A 158 -6.89 7.10 1.92
CA CYS A 158 -6.44 8.30 2.63
C CYS A 158 -5.17 8.02 3.42
N ALA A 159 -4.26 9.00 3.46
CA ALA A 159 -3.01 8.94 4.25
C ALA A 159 -3.26 8.91 5.78
N PHE A 160 -4.50 9.13 6.23
CA PHE A 160 -4.92 9.12 7.62
C PHE A 160 -6.19 8.28 7.78
N CYS A 161 -6.39 7.71 8.96
CA CYS A 161 -7.62 7.00 9.31
C CYS A 161 -8.73 8.01 9.62
N ASP A 162 -9.86 7.93 8.92
CA ASP A 162 -11.06 8.65 9.32
C ASP A 162 -11.67 7.96 10.54
N VAL A 163 -11.62 8.66 11.68
CA VAL A 163 -12.06 8.12 12.97
C VAL A 163 -13.25 8.91 13.51
N VAL A 164 -14.23 8.17 14.02
CA VAL A 164 -15.44 8.69 14.65
C VAL A 164 -15.53 8.19 16.09
N PRO A 165 -16.14 8.95 17.01
CA PRO A 165 -16.36 8.46 18.36
C PRO A 165 -17.33 7.27 18.33
N GLU A 166 -17.02 6.21 19.07
CA GLU A 166 -17.92 5.06 19.25
C GLU A 166 -19.26 5.48 19.84
N LEU A 167 -19.22 6.46 20.74
CA LEU A 167 -20.36 7.04 21.43
C LEU A 167 -20.34 8.56 21.20
N GLN A 168 -21.41 9.09 20.63
CA GLN A 168 -21.57 10.53 20.44
C GLN A 168 -21.94 11.18 21.78
N LEU A 169 -20.94 11.73 22.46
CA LEU A 169 -21.06 12.35 23.78
C LEU A 169 -20.82 13.86 23.68
N THR A 170 -21.62 14.54 22.85
CA THR A 170 -21.45 15.97 22.53
C THR A 170 -21.71 16.86 23.74
N HIS A 171 -22.60 16.45 24.63
CA HIS A 171 -22.99 17.19 25.81
C HIS A 171 -22.68 16.43 27.11
N THR A 172 -22.47 17.16 28.20
CA THR A 172 -22.22 16.58 29.52
C THR A 172 -23.35 15.65 29.99
N ARG A 173 -24.59 15.90 29.55
CA ARG A 173 -25.75 15.06 29.88
C ARG A 173 -25.64 13.66 29.28
N ASP A 174 -25.10 13.55 28.06
CA ASP A 174 -24.97 12.28 27.34
C ASP A 174 -24.04 11.33 28.11
N ARG A 175 -22.99 11.89 28.72
CA ARG A 175 -22.07 11.14 29.59
C ARG A 175 -22.75 10.65 30.87
N ALA A 176 -23.58 11.50 31.48
CA ALA A 176 -24.31 11.15 32.70
C ALA A 176 -25.33 10.02 32.43
N GLU A 177 -26.03 10.06 31.31
CA GLU A 177 -26.97 9.01 30.87
C GLU A 177 -26.28 7.66 30.67
N GLN A 178 -25.01 7.67 30.24
CA GLN A 178 -24.18 6.48 30.08
C GLN A 178 -23.40 6.08 31.33
N ASN A 179 -23.66 6.70 32.49
CA ASN A 179 -22.94 6.50 33.75
C ASN A 179 -21.42 6.70 33.62
N LEU A 180 -20.99 7.58 32.72
CA LEU A 180 -19.58 7.92 32.51
C LEU A 180 -19.17 9.13 33.36
N PRO A 181 -17.89 9.21 33.80
CA PRO A 181 -17.40 10.36 34.54
C PRO A 181 -17.49 11.65 33.70
N ARG A 182 -17.86 12.75 34.35
CA ARG A 182 -17.90 14.08 33.72
C ARG A 182 -16.48 14.61 33.52
N ASN A 183 -16.28 15.34 32.43
CA ASN A 183 -14.98 15.91 32.06
C ASN A 183 -14.69 17.27 32.73
N ASP A 184 -15.60 17.77 33.58
CA ASP A 184 -15.46 19.06 34.28
C ASP A 184 -14.74 18.95 35.64
N THR A 185 -14.27 17.76 35.99
CA THR A 185 -13.46 17.51 37.18
C THR A 185 -12.04 17.12 36.80
N ALA A 186 -11.06 17.50 37.61
CA ALA A 186 -9.68 17.05 37.42
C ALA A 186 -9.59 15.51 37.59
N CYS A 187 -8.81 14.86 36.74
CA CYS A 187 -8.53 13.44 36.87
C CYS A 187 -7.59 13.21 38.06
N GLN A 188 -7.86 12.20 38.88
CA GLN A 188 -7.03 11.87 40.04
C GLN A 188 -5.74 11.15 39.63
N ASN A 189 -5.75 10.47 38.48
CA ASN A 189 -4.61 9.74 37.94
C ASN A 189 -4.73 9.61 36.40
N MET A 190 -3.65 9.15 35.77
CA MET A 190 -3.57 8.98 34.32
C MET A 190 -4.59 7.97 33.78
N LYS A 191 -4.82 6.85 34.50
CA LYS A 191 -5.76 5.81 34.07
C LYS A 191 -7.18 6.36 33.94
N GLU A 192 -7.62 7.10 34.95
CA GLU A 192 -8.92 7.78 34.92
C GLU A 192 -9.00 8.79 33.76
N GLY A 193 -7.92 9.52 33.50
CA GLY A 193 -7.84 10.42 32.34
C GLY A 193 -8.04 9.70 31.01
N LEU A 194 -7.34 8.58 30.81
CA LEU A 194 -7.48 7.75 29.61
C LEU A 194 -8.89 7.15 29.49
N ASP A 195 -9.47 6.67 30.59
CA ASP A 195 -10.83 6.10 30.61
C ASP A 195 -11.92 7.15 30.28
N ARG A 196 -11.62 8.44 30.48
CA ARG A 196 -12.54 9.54 30.15
C ARG A 196 -12.48 9.98 28.69
N LEU A 197 -11.38 9.70 27.97
CA LEU A 197 -11.22 10.07 26.56
C LEU A 197 -12.28 9.34 25.71
N PRO A 198 -12.81 9.99 24.65
CA PRO A 198 -13.66 9.31 23.69
C PRO A 198 -12.91 8.13 23.08
N ARG A 199 -13.55 6.96 23.07
CA ARG A 199 -13.08 5.83 22.28
C ARG A 199 -13.41 6.12 20.83
N MET A 200 -12.37 6.13 20.00
CA MET A 200 -12.48 6.39 18.58
C MET A 200 -12.44 5.05 17.85
N LYS A 201 -13.35 4.87 16.90
CA LYS A 201 -13.32 3.77 15.93
C LYS A 201 -13.17 4.33 14.53
N GLN A 202 -12.60 3.54 13.63
CA GLN A 202 -12.57 3.91 12.21
C GLN A 202 -13.99 4.02 11.66
N ARG A 203 -14.24 5.01 10.80
CA ARG A 203 -15.52 5.15 10.11
C ARG A 203 -15.70 3.98 9.14
N GLU A 204 -16.82 3.30 9.26
CA GLU A 204 -17.16 2.17 8.40
C GLU A 204 -17.18 2.58 6.92
N GLY A 205 -16.52 1.76 6.09
CA GLY A 205 -16.38 1.98 4.66
C GLY A 205 -15.19 2.86 4.24
N THR A 206 -14.39 3.34 5.20
CA THR A 206 -13.15 4.11 4.95
C THR A 206 -11.89 3.27 5.13
N GLU A 207 -12.02 2.08 5.72
CA GLU A 207 -10.93 1.15 5.95
C GLU A 207 -10.47 0.44 4.67
N LEU A 208 -9.15 0.26 4.56
CA LEU A 208 -8.55 -0.64 3.58
C LEU A 208 -8.99 -2.07 3.92
N ARG A 209 -9.49 -2.79 2.91
CA ARG A 209 -10.10 -4.12 3.09
C ARG A 209 -9.08 -5.24 2.84
N PHE A 210 -7.92 -5.10 3.47
CA PHE A 210 -6.87 -6.11 3.42
C PHE A 210 -7.30 -7.45 4.00
N SER A 211 -6.63 -8.53 3.57
CA SER A 211 -6.80 -9.85 4.16
C SER A 211 -6.42 -9.83 5.64
N HIS A 212 -7.15 -10.59 6.45
CA HIS A 212 -6.84 -10.68 7.88
C HIS A 212 -5.72 -11.69 8.08
N ILE A 213 -4.53 -11.22 8.45
CA ILE A 213 -3.44 -12.08 8.85
C ILE A 213 -3.79 -12.72 10.21
N PRO A 214 -3.79 -14.07 10.32
CA PRO A 214 -4.16 -14.75 11.56
C PRO A 214 -3.32 -14.28 12.75
N LYS A 215 -3.96 -13.85 13.84
CA LYS A 215 -3.25 -13.53 15.10
C LYS A 215 -2.69 -14.79 15.75
N GLN A 216 -3.42 -15.89 15.64
CA GLN A 216 -2.97 -17.20 16.09
C GLN A 216 -2.37 -17.96 14.89
N MET A 217 -1.04 -18.02 14.85
CA MET A 217 -0.28 -18.62 13.75
C MET A 217 -0.22 -20.15 13.79
N TYR A 218 -1.02 -20.81 14.64
CA TYR A 218 -1.02 -22.26 14.86
C TYR A 218 -2.45 -22.80 15.05
N PRO A 219 -2.68 -24.10 14.81
CA PRO A 219 -3.99 -24.72 14.97
C PRO A 219 -4.59 -24.58 16.38
N PRO A 220 -5.92 -24.44 16.52
CA PRO A 220 -6.57 -24.52 17.83
C PRO A 220 -6.24 -25.84 18.55
N GLY A 221 -5.83 -25.74 19.82
CA GLY A 221 -5.43 -26.92 20.61
C GLY A 221 -4.03 -27.46 20.30
N ALA A 222 -3.20 -26.71 19.58
CA ALA A 222 -1.80 -27.09 19.31
C ALA A 222 -1.01 -27.35 20.60
N THR A 223 -0.23 -28.42 20.58
CA THR A 223 0.77 -28.71 21.63
C THR A 223 1.89 -27.65 21.62
N PRO A 224 2.64 -27.46 22.72
CA PRO A 224 3.77 -26.53 22.74
C PRO A 224 4.78 -26.77 21.62
N ALA A 225 5.04 -28.03 21.26
CA ALA A 225 5.93 -28.38 20.15
C ALA A 225 5.38 -27.90 18.79
N GLN A 226 4.07 -28.05 18.56
CA GLN A 226 3.41 -27.56 17.34
C GLN A 226 3.37 -26.03 17.30
N ILE A 227 3.18 -25.36 18.44
CA ILE A 227 3.25 -23.89 18.53
C ILE A 227 4.64 -23.41 18.11
N THR A 228 5.71 -24.02 18.64
CA THR A 228 7.09 -23.70 18.25
C THR A 228 7.32 -23.96 16.77
N GLN A 229 6.86 -25.11 16.25
CA GLN A 229 6.96 -25.44 14.83
C GLN A 229 6.30 -24.37 13.95
N CYS A 230 5.06 -24.01 14.22
CA CYS A 230 4.33 -22.99 13.47
C CYS A 230 4.85 -21.56 13.68
N SER A 231 5.65 -21.32 14.73
CA SER A 231 6.30 -20.02 14.96
C SER A 231 7.62 -19.90 14.20
N MET A 232 8.28 -21.03 13.90
CA MET A 232 9.46 -21.10 13.02
C MET A 232 9.06 -21.10 11.54
N ASP A 233 7.95 -21.76 11.20
CA ASP A 233 7.41 -21.83 9.84
C ASP A 233 5.95 -21.35 9.81
N LEU A 234 5.73 -20.19 9.20
CA LEU A 234 4.42 -19.53 9.07
C LEU A 234 3.53 -20.15 7.96
N SER A 235 3.92 -21.28 7.37
CA SER A 235 3.15 -21.93 6.30
C SER A 235 1.71 -22.23 6.69
N TYR A 236 1.43 -22.61 7.95
CA TYR A 236 0.07 -22.78 8.43
C TYR A 236 -0.74 -21.48 8.34
N ALA A 237 -0.16 -20.37 8.79
CA ALA A 237 -0.83 -19.07 8.75
C ALA A 237 -1.06 -18.58 7.31
N LEU A 238 -0.08 -18.80 6.42
CA LEU A 238 -0.24 -18.52 5.00
C LEU A 238 -1.35 -19.36 4.38
N SER A 239 -1.43 -20.66 4.69
CA SER A 239 -2.52 -21.52 4.23
C SER A 239 -3.88 -21.01 4.69
N CYS A 240 -4.03 -20.65 5.97
CA CYS A 240 -5.29 -20.07 6.47
C CYS A 240 -5.66 -18.78 5.74
N LEU A 241 -4.70 -17.88 5.52
CA LEU A 241 -4.92 -16.63 4.79
C LEU A 241 -5.38 -16.90 3.36
N LEU A 242 -4.70 -17.81 2.65
CA LEU A 242 -5.02 -18.16 1.27
C LEU A 242 -6.39 -18.86 1.16
N GLU A 243 -6.71 -19.78 2.05
CA GLU A 243 -8.00 -20.48 2.07
C GLU A 243 -9.17 -19.53 2.36
N GLN A 244 -8.97 -18.57 3.28
CA GLN A 244 -10.00 -17.64 3.69
C GLN A 244 -10.25 -16.53 2.66
N HIS A 245 -9.19 -15.98 2.06
CA HIS A 245 -9.29 -14.78 1.23
C HIS A 245 -9.04 -15.03 -0.27
N TYR A 246 -8.31 -16.09 -0.63
CA TYR A 246 -7.90 -16.39 -1.99
C TYR A 246 -8.10 -17.85 -2.44
N PRO A 247 -9.23 -18.52 -2.12
CA PRO A 247 -9.37 -19.97 -2.30
C PRO A 247 -9.28 -20.44 -3.77
N GLN A 248 -9.73 -19.62 -4.73
CA GLN A 248 -9.66 -19.97 -6.15
C GLN A 248 -8.41 -19.42 -6.85
N GLN A 249 -7.85 -18.32 -6.35
CA GLN A 249 -6.73 -17.62 -6.99
C GLN A 249 -5.66 -17.25 -5.96
N PRO A 250 -4.87 -18.21 -5.44
CA PRO A 250 -3.88 -17.96 -4.39
C PRO A 250 -2.81 -16.91 -4.77
N LEU A 251 -2.55 -16.72 -6.08
CA LEU A 251 -1.60 -15.72 -6.56
C LEU A 251 -2.08 -14.26 -6.35
N ASN A 252 -3.38 -14.03 -6.09
CA ASN A 252 -3.91 -12.69 -5.83
C ASN A 252 -3.39 -12.08 -4.53
N VAL A 253 -2.83 -12.89 -3.62
CA VAL A 253 -2.08 -12.39 -2.47
C VAL A 253 -0.88 -11.51 -2.88
N LEU A 254 -0.29 -11.76 -4.05
CA LEU A 254 0.76 -10.91 -4.61
C LEU A 254 0.20 -9.58 -5.12
N GLY A 255 -1.04 -9.58 -5.61
CA GLY A 255 -1.78 -8.37 -5.94
C GLY A 255 -2.06 -7.54 -4.70
N GLU A 256 -2.46 -8.17 -3.60
CA GLU A 256 -2.60 -7.48 -2.31
C GLU A 256 -1.29 -6.89 -1.80
N LEU A 257 -0.19 -7.64 -1.91
CA LEU A 257 1.15 -7.14 -1.56
C LEU A 257 1.55 -5.92 -2.41
N GLN A 258 1.25 -5.92 -3.71
CA GLN A 258 1.48 -4.80 -4.61
C GLN A 258 0.59 -3.60 -4.33
N PHE A 259 -0.70 -3.85 -4.08
CA PHE A 259 -1.66 -2.81 -3.72
C PHE A 259 -1.26 -2.10 -2.43
N ALA A 260 -0.90 -2.87 -1.39
CA ALA A 260 -0.42 -2.32 -0.13
C ALA A 260 0.84 -1.45 -0.32
N PHE A 261 1.78 -1.93 -1.15
CA PHE A 261 2.98 -1.18 -1.47
C PHE A 261 2.68 0.12 -2.25
N ALA A 262 1.76 0.11 -3.21
CA ALA A 262 1.36 1.30 -3.96
C ALA A 262 0.66 2.34 -3.06
N CYS A 263 -0.26 1.90 -2.19
CA CYS A 263 -0.90 2.75 -1.18
C CYS A 263 0.11 3.38 -0.22
N PHE A 264 1.10 2.61 0.22
CA PHE A 264 2.19 3.10 1.05
C PHE A 264 3.04 4.13 0.31
N LEU A 265 3.62 3.76 -0.84
CA LEU A 265 4.64 4.55 -1.55
C LEU A 265 4.06 5.82 -2.18
N LEU A 266 2.88 5.71 -2.80
CA LEU A 266 2.28 6.82 -3.56
C LEU A 266 1.19 7.52 -2.75
N GLY A 267 0.42 6.76 -1.95
CA GLY A 267 -0.68 7.26 -1.13
C GLY A 267 -0.28 7.73 0.27
N ASN A 268 0.98 7.53 0.67
CA ASN A 268 1.49 7.84 2.02
C ASN A 268 0.69 7.18 3.15
N VAL A 269 0.10 6.00 2.89
CA VAL A 269 -0.73 5.30 3.87
C VAL A 269 0.12 4.41 4.76
N TYR A 270 0.23 4.78 6.04
CA TYR A 270 1.03 4.03 7.01
C TYR A 270 0.46 2.62 7.29
N ASP A 271 -0.85 2.47 7.38
CA ASP A 271 -1.47 1.15 7.61
C ASP A 271 -1.15 0.17 6.46
N ALA A 272 -1.03 0.68 5.23
CA ALA A 272 -0.63 -0.12 4.08
C ALA A 272 0.84 -0.57 4.16
N PHE A 273 1.71 0.23 4.79
CA PHE A 273 3.09 -0.15 5.07
C PHE A 273 3.16 -1.26 6.14
N GLU A 274 2.43 -1.13 7.24
CA GLU A 274 2.38 -2.16 8.29
C GLU A 274 1.77 -3.47 7.78
N HIS A 275 0.76 -3.38 6.92
CA HIS A 275 0.20 -4.56 6.26
C HIS A 275 1.18 -5.20 5.29
N TRP A 276 1.84 -4.41 4.42
CA TRP A 276 2.87 -4.89 3.51
C TRP A 276 4.01 -5.62 4.26
N LYS A 277 4.47 -5.05 5.38
CA LYS A 277 5.45 -5.69 6.28
C LYS A 277 4.96 -7.05 6.80
N SER A 278 3.74 -7.08 7.32
CA SER A 278 3.17 -8.27 7.95
C SER A 278 2.93 -9.38 6.93
N LEU A 279 2.38 -9.04 5.77
CA LEU A 279 2.13 -9.99 4.69
C LEU A 279 3.44 -10.52 4.10
N LEU A 280 4.44 -9.64 3.92
CA LEU A 280 5.77 -10.05 3.47
C LEU A 280 6.44 -11.00 4.46
N SER A 281 6.32 -10.75 5.77
CA SER A 281 6.85 -11.64 6.82
C SER A 281 6.23 -13.03 6.73
N VAL A 282 4.89 -13.12 6.61
CA VAL A 282 4.20 -14.41 6.46
C VAL A 282 4.67 -15.15 5.20
N LEU A 283 4.74 -14.47 4.06
CA LEU A 283 5.22 -15.07 2.81
C LEU A 283 6.67 -15.55 2.95
N CYS A 284 7.58 -14.70 3.41
CA CYS A 284 9.01 -15.00 3.48
C CYS A 284 9.37 -16.09 4.50
N ARG A 285 8.56 -16.27 5.55
CA ARG A 285 8.80 -17.25 6.63
C ARG A 285 7.95 -18.52 6.51
N SER A 286 7.46 -18.83 5.32
CA SER A 286 6.64 -20.03 5.04
C SER A 286 7.42 -21.10 4.26
N GLU A 287 8.32 -21.82 4.92
CA GLU A 287 9.23 -22.79 4.27
C GLU A 287 8.48 -23.94 3.60
N GLU A 288 7.54 -24.58 4.29
CA GLU A 288 6.76 -25.67 3.71
C GLU A 288 5.92 -25.21 2.52
N ALA A 289 5.34 -24.01 2.59
CA ALA A 289 4.60 -23.42 1.48
C ALA A 289 5.49 -23.19 0.25
N MET A 290 6.78 -22.88 0.42
CA MET A 290 7.72 -22.73 -0.71
C MET A 290 7.86 -24.02 -1.53
N ARG A 291 7.73 -25.18 -0.87
CA ARG A 291 7.77 -26.50 -1.55
C ARG A 291 6.53 -26.74 -2.39
N THR A 292 5.37 -26.34 -1.88
CA THR A 292 4.06 -26.66 -2.48
C THR A 292 3.58 -25.59 -3.48
N HIS A 293 3.94 -24.32 -3.28
CA HIS A 293 3.45 -23.18 -4.06
C HIS A 293 4.55 -22.46 -4.85
N LYS A 294 5.40 -23.19 -5.58
CA LYS A 294 6.56 -22.62 -6.30
C LYS A 294 6.28 -21.34 -7.12
N GLU A 295 5.13 -21.29 -7.81
CA GLU A 295 4.76 -20.16 -8.66
C GLU A 295 4.49 -18.88 -7.86
N LEU A 296 3.95 -19.02 -6.64
CA LEU A 296 3.74 -17.92 -5.72
C LEU A 296 5.06 -17.26 -5.36
N PHE A 297 6.09 -18.06 -5.04
CA PHE A 297 7.39 -17.55 -4.61
C PHE A 297 8.26 -17.05 -5.77
N LEU A 298 8.14 -17.65 -6.96
CA LEU A 298 8.72 -17.07 -8.18
C LEU A 298 8.08 -15.72 -8.51
N GLY A 299 6.77 -15.60 -8.30
CA GLY A 299 6.03 -14.34 -8.38
C GLY A 299 6.49 -13.32 -7.33
N LEU A 300 6.64 -13.74 -6.07
CA LEU A 300 7.11 -12.89 -4.97
C LEU A 300 8.48 -12.28 -5.26
N ILE A 301 9.45 -13.07 -5.73
CA ILE A 301 10.77 -12.54 -6.13
C ILE A 301 10.61 -11.47 -7.22
N SER A 302 9.72 -11.69 -8.18
CA SER A 302 9.44 -10.71 -9.24
C SER A 302 8.84 -9.43 -8.69
N VAL A 303 7.87 -9.52 -7.79
CA VAL A 303 7.22 -8.37 -7.14
C VAL A 303 8.26 -7.58 -6.34
N LEU A 304 9.01 -8.24 -5.46
CA LEU A 304 10.00 -7.60 -4.60
C LEU A 304 11.15 -6.97 -5.39
N TYR A 305 11.56 -7.58 -6.50
CA TYR A 305 12.58 -7.01 -7.37
C TYR A 305 12.19 -5.62 -7.88
N HIS A 306 10.93 -5.43 -8.30
CA HIS A 306 10.45 -4.13 -8.77
C HIS A 306 10.15 -3.18 -7.61
N GLN A 307 9.53 -3.65 -6.51
CA GLN A 307 9.24 -2.83 -5.33
C GLN A 307 10.51 -2.24 -4.71
N LEU A 308 11.49 -3.09 -4.39
CA LEU A 308 12.79 -2.65 -3.88
C LEU A 308 13.60 -1.91 -4.96
N GLY A 309 13.20 -2.01 -6.23
CA GLY A 309 13.69 -1.20 -7.33
C GLY A 309 13.49 0.30 -7.11
N GLU A 310 12.31 0.68 -6.61
CA GLU A 310 11.86 2.07 -6.51
C GLU A 310 12.23 2.74 -5.18
N ILE A 311 12.65 1.96 -4.18
CA ILE A 311 12.98 2.50 -2.86
C ILE A 311 14.42 3.05 -2.88
N PRO A 312 14.63 4.33 -2.48
CA PRO A 312 15.96 4.89 -2.33
C PRO A 312 16.83 4.09 -1.36
N PRO A 313 18.14 3.91 -1.60
CA PRO A 313 19.01 3.12 -0.71
C PRO A 313 19.08 3.63 0.74
N ASP A 314 18.87 4.93 0.93
CA ASP A 314 18.85 5.64 2.21
C ASP A 314 17.51 5.55 2.96
N PHE A 315 16.42 5.19 2.29
CA PHE A 315 15.09 5.05 2.91
C PHE A 315 15.10 4.09 4.11
N PHE A 316 15.86 3.00 4.01
CA PHE A 316 15.99 1.99 5.07
C PHE A 316 17.09 2.29 6.10
N VAL A 317 17.83 3.39 5.90
CA VAL A 317 18.90 3.83 6.81
C VAL A 317 18.36 4.77 7.89
N ASP A 318 17.30 5.55 7.62
CA ASP A 318 16.87 6.64 8.52
C ASP A 318 15.46 6.54 9.16
N ILE A 319 14.52 5.73 8.66
CA ILE A 319 13.09 5.93 9.03
C ILE A 319 12.61 5.05 10.20
N VAL A 320 13.28 3.94 10.52
CA VAL A 320 12.88 3.00 11.61
C VAL A 320 14.08 2.31 12.29
N SER A 321 15.28 2.83 12.09
CA SER A 321 16.53 2.06 12.17
C SER A 321 17.08 1.98 13.60
N GLN A 322 16.75 0.89 14.27
CA GLN A 322 17.81 0.00 14.73
C GLN A 322 17.70 -1.42 14.16
N ASN A 323 16.58 -1.82 13.56
CA ASN A 323 16.41 -3.14 12.91
C ASN A 323 15.69 -3.01 11.56
N ASN A 324 16.42 -3.15 10.45
CA ASN A 324 15.82 -3.22 9.12
C ASN A 324 15.08 -4.54 8.96
N PHE A 325 13.76 -4.52 9.18
CA PHE A 325 12.91 -5.72 9.11
C PHE A 325 13.04 -6.43 7.75
N LEU A 326 13.35 -5.72 6.66
CA LEU A 326 13.53 -6.36 5.34
C LEU A 326 14.76 -7.24 5.31
N THR A 327 15.85 -6.82 5.93
CA THR A 327 17.09 -7.62 5.93
C THR A 327 16.84 -8.94 6.63
N THR A 328 16.22 -8.93 7.82
CA THR A 328 15.90 -10.15 8.57
C THR A 328 14.86 -11.01 7.85
N THR A 329 13.77 -10.41 7.36
CA THR A 329 12.71 -11.13 6.64
C THR A 329 13.23 -11.79 5.35
N LEU A 330 14.10 -11.12 4.61
CA LEU A 330 14.67 -11.67 3.38
C LEU A 330 15.80 -12.65 3.65
N GLN A 331 16.53 -12.53 4.77
CA GLN A 331 17.48 -13.54 5.21
C GLN A 331 16.78 -14.88 5.42
N ASP A 332 15.68 -14.90 6.18
CA ASP A 332 14.83 -16.09 6.36
C ASP A 332 14.38 -16.64 5.00
N PHE A 333 13.87 -15.78 4.12
CA PHE A 333 13.46 -16.18 2.77
C PHE A 333 14.57 -16.86 1.98
N PHE A 334 15.77 -16.30 1.98
CA PHE A 334 16.90 -16.87 1.24
C PHE A 334 17.37 -18.19 1.85
N GLN A 335 17.38 -18.30 3.18
CA GLN A 335 17.73 -19.55 3.87
C GLN A 335 16.76 -20.67 3.48
N PHE A 336 15.45 -20.39 3.51
CA PHE A 336 14.41 -21.36 3.14
C PHE A 336 14.45 -21.70 1.64
N ALA A 337 14.51 -20.69 0.76
CA ALA A 337 14.50 -20.88 -0.69
C ALA A 337 15.76 -21.59 -1.24
N THR A 338 16.88 -21.55 -0.50
CA THR A 338 18.12 -22.27 -0.85
C THR A 338 18.28 -23.61 -0.13
N GLY A 339 17.34 -23.94 0.77
CA GLY A 339 17.34 -25.17 1.54
C GLY A 339 17.24 -26.47 0.72
N PRO A 340 17.54 -27.62 1.36
CA PRO A 340 17.41 -28.91 0.73
C PRO A 340 15.95 -29.20 0.34
N GLY A 341 15.73 -29.84 -0.81
CA GLY A 341 14.39 -30.16 -1.31
C GLY A 341 13.66 -29.04 -2.06
N MET A 342 14.23 -27.82 -2.13
CA MET A 342 13.65 -26.73 -2.92
C MET A 342 13.77 -26.93 -4.43
N ASP A 343 12.78 -26.43 -5.18
CA ASP A 343 12.80 -26.40 -6.64
C ASP A 343 14.05 -25.68 -7.17
N SER A 344 14.69 -26.27 -8.19
CA SER A 344 15.95 -25.76 -8.72
C SER A 344 15.84 -24.39 -9.40
N THR A 345 14.66 -24.05 -9.93
CA THR A 345 14.40 -22.75 -10.56
C THR A 345 14.20 -21.68 -9.51
N LEU A 346 13.41 -21.98 -8.47
CA LEU A 346 13.21 -21.08 -7.34
C LEU A 346 14.53 -20.77 -6.65
N ARG A 347 15.34 -21.79 -6.35
CA ARG A 347 16.67 -21.64 -5.75
C ARG A 347 17.57 -20.69 -6.55
N LYS A 348 17.73 -20.96 -7.85
CA LYS A 348 18.57 -20.13 -8.73
C LYS A 348 18.08 -18.67 -8.81
N ARG A 349 16.76 -18.46 -8.79
CA ARG A 349 16.17 -17.11 -8.84
C ARG A 349 16.37 -16.38 -7.50
N ALA A 350 16.21 -17.07 -6.38
CA ALA A 350 16.46 -16.55 -5.05
C ALA A 350 17.94 -16.16 -4.86
N GLU A 351 18.89 -17.01 -5.26
CA GLU A 351 20.33 -16.71 -5.21
C GLU A 351 20.69 -15.45 -6.03
N LYS A 352 20.18 -15.35 -7.27
CA LYS A 352 20.38 -14.15 -8.09
C LYS A 352 19.78 -12.90 -7.45
N PHE A 353 18.63 -13.03 -6.81
CA PHE A 353 17.96 -11.93 -6.14
C PHE A 353 18.74 -11.48 -4.89
N LYS A 354 19.24 -12.43 -4.08
CA LYS A 354 20.15 -12.18 -2.95
C LYS A 354 21.36 -11.36 -3.40
N VAL A 355 22.06 -11.81 -4.44
CA VAL A 355 23.23 -11.11 -5.00
C VAL A 355 22.88 -9.69 -5.48
N HIS A 356 21.72 -9.52 -6.14
CA HIS A 356 21.27 -8.21 -6.58
C HIS A 356 21.06 -7.24 -5.40
N LEU A 357 20.38 -7.67 -4.34
CA LEU A 357 20.11 -6.85 -3.17
C LEU A 357 21.39 -6.53 -2.38
N THR A 358 22.27 -7.52 -2.17
CA THR A 358 23.58 -7.29 -1.56
C THR A 358 24.39 -6.26 -2.34
N LYS A 359 24.36 -6.31 -3.67
CA LYS A 359 25.06 -5.31 -4.50
C LYS A 359 24.42 -3.91 -4.42
N LYS A 360 23.08 -3.83 -4.46
CA LYS A 360 22.34 -2.56 -4.50
C LYS A 360 22.35 -1.83 -3.16
N PHE A 361 22.06 -2.56 -2.08
CA PHE A 361 21.85 -1.98 -0.75
C PHE A 361 23.01 -2.23 0.22
N ARG A 362 24.00 -3.04 -0.16
CA ARG A 362 25.11 -3.48 0.72
C ARG A 362 24.61 -4.25 1.95
N TRP A 363 23.47 -4.93 1.83
CA TRP A 363 22.96 -5.80 2.88
C TRP A 363 23.72 -7.12 2.92
N ASP A 364 24.08 -7.54 4.12
CA ASP A 364 24.61 -8.87 4.40
C ASP A 364 23.46 -9.76 4.86
N PHE A 365 23.33 -10.92 4.21
CA PHE A 365 22.32 -11.94 4.51
C PHE A 365 22.97 -13.26 4.94
N GLU A 366 24.30 -13.27 5.11
CA GLU A 366 25.06 -14.40 5.65
C GLU A 366 25.54 -14.12 7.08
N ALA A 367 25.42 -12.88 7.56
CA ALA A 367 25.75 -12.53 8.92
C ALA A 367 24.81 -13.23 9.91
N ASP A 368 25.39 -13.95 10.86
CA ASP A 368 24.65 -14.45 12.02
C ASP A 368 24.16 -13.24 12.83
N LEU A 369 22.88 -13.24 13.20
CA LEU A 369 22.37 -12.27 14.16
C LEU A 369 23.02 -12.60 15.51
N ASP A 370 23.85 -11.69 16.03
CA ASP A 370 24.60 -11.85 17.29
C ASP A 370 23.70 -12.30 18.48
N ASP A 371 22.39 -12.05 18.40
CA ASP A 371 21.37 -12.45 19.37
C ASP A 371 21.18 -13.98 19.52
N CYS A 372 21.70 -14.80 18.58
CA CYS A 372 21.65 -16.26 18.66
C CYS A 372 22.97 -16.90 19.11
N ALA A 373 23.98 -16.10 19.48
CA ALA A 373 25.22 -16.64 20.01
C ALA A 373 24.98 -17.33 21.37
N PRO A 374 25.51 -18.55 21.59
CA PRO A 374 25.43 -19.17 22.90
C PRO A 374 26.14 -18.28 23.93
N VAL A 375 25.53 -18.08 25.10
CA VAL A 375 26.18 -17.37 26.20
C VAL A 375 27.39 -18.19 26.63
N VAL A 376 28.58 -17.69 26.33
CA VAL A 376 29.84 -18.32 26.76
C VAL A 376 30.00 -18.06 28.26
N VAL A 377 29.84 -19.12 29.06
CA VAL A 377 30.09 -19.07 30.50
C VAL A 377 31.51 -19.55 30.75
N GLU A 378 32.38 -18.67 31.23
CA GLU A 378 33.71 -19.08 31.71
C GLU A 378 33.55 -19.93 32.98
N LEU A 379 34.06 -21.16 32.93
CA LEU A 379 34.06 -22.05 34.08
C LEU A 379 35.18 -21.63 35.05
N PRO A 380 34.95 -21.68 36.38
CA PRO A 380 36.01 -21.47 37.36
C PRO A 380 37.17 -22.44 37.16
N GLU A 381 38.40 -21.99 37.45
CA GLU A 381 39.60 -22.84 37.37
C GLU A 381 39.40 -24.16 38.13
N GLY A 382 39.53 -25.28 37.42
CA GLY A 382 39.42 -26.64 38.00
C GLY A 382 38.11 -27.39 37.73
N VAL A 383 37.14 -26.82 37.00
CA VAL A 383 35.93 -27.55 36.59
C VAL A 383 36.15 -28.22 35.23
N THR A 384 36.25 -29.56 35.23
CA THR A 384 36.22 -30.38 34.01
C THR A 384 34.80 -30.87 33.75
N LEU A 385 34.29 -30.62 32.54
CA LEU A 385 33.08 -31.27 32.03
C LEU A 385 33.47 -32.71 31.64
N GLU A 386 32.87 -33.71 32.27
CA GLU A 386 33.01 -35.13 31.89
C GLU A 386 32.40 -35.44 30.52
#